data_AF-A0A1S3NAA9-F1
#
_entry.id   AF-A0A1S3NAA9-F1
#
_cell.length_a   1.000
_cell.length_b   1.000
_cell.length_c   1.000
_cell.angle_alpha   90.00
_cell.angle_beta   90.00
_cell.angle_gamma   90.00
#
_symmetry.space_group_name_H-M   'P 1'
#
loop_
_entity.id
_entity.type
_entity.pdbx_description
1 polymer ?
#
loop_
_entity_poly.entity_id
_entity_poly.type
_entity_poly.pdbx_seq_one_letter_code
_entity_poly.pdbx_strand_id
1 'polypeptide(L)'
;MLFLDFRSAFKFVTNLRNLGLNTSLCNWILDYLIVNVALKGVANQSSLYGDWKAHNAIDGNRESDFFKLPCTHTEWETNPWWRVDLLDVYRVTAVNITNRGDCCSETLNGAEIRIGNSLENNGINNPRCVVISNIPAGQTNTFQCNEMEGRYVVVLIPGQNKVLTLCELEVYGTPADSTTTTNSTTTSTPTAPSPSTPTLISNTLLPSTSTPPPPSTSVTFLRRKVMVVREKLCWSDALFYCRDHYWDLVSVRNETEQRELEKLVNDSNLITPLTSHLWLSLSRYIMGDTWYWMTGDRMNYNHWVNGVPPRKDFSNPCGAMTNGANGGNFLWVERLCDDHYNFLCYSGPEAGVNRVYFYSSRRP
;
A
#
# COMPACT_ATOMS: atom_id res chain seq x y z
N MET A 1 7.57 10.62 -1.53
CA MET A 1 6.22 10.41 -2.10
C MET A 1 6.27 9.08 -2.83
N LEU A 2 5.92 8.01 -2.11
CA LEU A 2 6.07 6.63 -2.55
C LEU A 2 5.00 6.31 -3.60
N PHE A 3 5.43 6.16 -4.85
CA PHE A 3 4.59 5.54 -5.87
C PHE A 3 4.52 4.04 -5.59
N LEU A 4 3.31 3.58 -5.31
CA LEU A 4 2.94 2.20 -4.99
C LEU A 4 3.25 1.25 -6.17
N ASP A 5 3.91 0.11 -5.92
CA ASP A 5 4.02 -0.98 -6.89
C ASP A 5 2.83 -1.95 -6.76
N PHE A 6 1.69 -1.58 -7.37
CA PHE A 6 0.47 -2.42 -7.45
C PHE A 6 0.64 -3.72 -8.28
N ARG A 7 1.84 -3.99 -8.80
CA ARG A 7 2.10 -5.00 -9.85
C ARG A 7 2.18 -6.44 -9.34
N SER A 8 2.62 -6.65 -8.10
CA SER A 8 2.72 -7.98 -7.50
C SER A 8 1.33 -8.49 -7.07
N ALA A 9 0.48 -7.61 -6.53
CA ALA A 9 -0.94 -7.87 -6.30
C ALA A 9 -1.68 -8.20 -7.62
N PHE A 10 -1.40 -7.42 -8.68
CA PHE A 10 -1.97 -7.62 -10.01
C PHE A 10 -1.68 -9.01 -10.60
N LYS A 11 -0.43 -9.49 -10.51
CA LYS A 11 -0.06 -10.82 -11.06
C LYS A 11 -0.77 -11.97 -10.36
N PHE A 12 -0.93 -11.89 -9.04
CA PHE A 12 -1.59 -12.93 -8.24
C PHE A 12 -3.10 -13.00 -8.53
N VAL A 13 -3.77 -11.85 -8.55
CA VAL A 13 -5.23 -11.77 -8.81
C VAL A 13 -5.57 -12.13 -10.26
N THR A 14 -4.76 -11.69 -11.23
CA THR A 14 -4.97 -12.09 -12.64
C THR A 14 -4.82 -13.61 -12.81
N ASN A 15 -3.87 -14.22 -12.09
CA ASN A 15 -3.73 -15.68 -12.08
C ASN A 15 -4.92 -16.38 -11.42
N LEU A 16 -5.49 -15.83 -10.34
CA LEU A 16 -6.70 -16.39 -9.71
C LEU A 16 -7.96 -16.28 -10.58
N ARG A 17 -8.15 -15.15 -11.28
CA ARG A 17 -9.22 -14.99 -12.27
C ARG A 17 -9.05 -15.95 -13.46
N ASN A 18 -7.82 -16.14 -13.95
CA ASN A 18 -7.51 -17.11 -15.00
C ASN A 18 -7.77 -18.57 -14.58
N LEU A 19 -7.82 -18.85 -13.27
CA LEU A 19 -8.17 -20.16 -12.70
C LEU A 19 -9.68 -20.34 -12.46
N GLY A 20 -10.53 -19.38 -12.87
CA GLY A 20 -11.99 -19.51 -12.75
C GLY A 20 -12.54 -19.37 -11.33
N LEU A 21 -11.72 -18.92 -10.38
CA LEU A 21 -12.17 -18.61 -9.02
C LEU A 21 -12.79 -17.21 -9.01
N ASN A 22 -14.11 -17.14 -8.81
CA ASN A 22 -14.84 -15.88 -8.67
C ASN A 22 -14.61 -15.29 -7.27
N THR A 23 -13.38 -14.86 -6.98
CA THR A 23 -13.02 -14.22 -5.71
C THR A 23 -13.20 -12.72 -5.88
N SER A 24 -14.29 -12.18 -5.33
CA SER A 24 -14.45 -10.74 -5.15
C SER A 24 -13.33 -10.19 -4.26
N LEU A 25 -12.72 -9.05 -4.63
CA LEU A 25 -11.63 -8.44 -3.85
C LEU A 25 -12.16 -7.57 -2.69
N CYS A 26 -13.46 -7.63 -2.35
CA CYS A 26 -14.05 -6.71 -1.36
C CYS A 26 -13.30 -6.68 -0.03
N ASN A 27 -12.81 -7.84 0.43
CA ASN A 27 -12.03 -7.94 1.67
C ASN A 27 -10.50 -7.92 1.47
N TRP A 28 -10.01 -7.97 0.23
CA TRP A 28 -8.57 -8.14 -0.04
C TRP A 28 -7.74 -6.86 0.16
N ILE A 29 -8.29 -5.67 -0.11
CA ILE A 29 -7.50 -4.44 0.06
C ILE A 29 -7.22 -4.13 1.54
N LEU A 30 -8.05 -4.58 2.49
CA LEU A 30 -7.76 -4.36 3.91
C LEU A 30 -6.56 -5.20 4.41
N ASP A 31 -6.28 -6.33 3.76
CA ASP A 31 -5.08 -7.16 4.02
C ASP A 31 -3.86 -6.79 3.15
N TYR A 32 -4.07 -6.10 2.02
CA TYR A 32 -3.04 -5.77 1.02
C TYR A 32 -2.73 -4.27 0.85
N LEU A 33 -3.39 -3.40 1.63
CA LEU A 33 -2.91 -2.03 1.83
C LEU A 33 -1.48 -2.10 2.35
N ILE A 34 -0.60 -1.25 1.83
CA ILE A 34 0.75 -1.08 2.37
C ILE A 34 0.61 -0.50 3.78
N VAL A 35 0.38 -1.39 4.74
CA VAL A 35 0.29 -1.14 6.17
C VAL A 35 1.73 -1.11 6.68
N ASN A 36 2.02 -0.21 7.62
CA ASN A 36 3.24 -0.33 8.40
C ASN A 36 3.13 -1.62 9.22
N VAL A 37 3.70 -2.72 8.71
CA VAL A 37 3.61 -4.05 9.34
C VAL A 37 4.39 -4.12 10.65
N ALA A 38 5.27 -3.13 10.90
CA ALA A 38 6.03 -3.05 12.15
C ALA A 38 5.18 -2.68 13.36
N LEU A 39 4.03 -2.02 13.19
CA LEU A 39 3.15 -1.58 14.30
C LEU A 39 2.62 -2.72 15.16
N LYS A 40 2.50 -3.91 14.57
CA LYS A 40 2.05 -5.13 15.28
C LYS A 40 3.23 -5.99 15.75
N GLY A 41 4.45 -5.58 15.41
CA GLY A 41 5.66 -6.33 15.70
C GLY A 41 6.11 -6.19 17.15
N VAL A 42 7.18 -6.91 17.48
CA VAL A 42 7.84 -6.84 18.78
C VAL A 42 9.26 -6.33 18.59
N ALA A 43 9.54 -5.14 19.12
CA ALA A 43 10.85 -4.51 19.01
C ALA A 43 11.78 -4.90 20.17
N ASN A 44 13.08 -5.02 19.87
CA ASN A 44 14.14 -5.21 20.84
C ASN A 44 15.42 -4.50 20.37
N GLN A 45 16.36 -4.24 21.29
CA GLN A 45 17.61 -3.54 21.00
C GLN A 45 18.78 -4.13 21.80
N SER A 46 20.00 -3.86 21.38
CA SER A 46 21.24 -4.39 21.98
C SER A 46 21.40 -4.05 23.46
N SER A 47 21.07 -2.81 23.82
CA SER A 47 21.16 -2.31 25.18
C SER A 47 20.13 -1.18 25.38
N LEU A 48 19.78 -0.88 26.62
CA LEU A 48 18.81 0.16 26.97
C LEU A 48 19.52 1.27 27.74
N TYR A 49 19.58 2.47 27.16
CA TYR A 49 19.90 3.68 27.90
C TYR A 49 18.61 4.20 28.53
N GLY A 50 18.58 4.46 29.84
CA GLY A 50 17.42 5.03 30.55
C GLY A 50 16.08 4.32 30.28
N ASP A 51 15.05 5.08 29.93
CA ASP A 51 13.69 4.59 29.59
C ASP A 51 13.41 4.56 28.07
N TRP A 52 14.45 4.67 27.24
CA TRP A 52 14.39 4.84 25.78
C TRP A 52 14.21 3.50 25.06
N LYS A 53 13.06 2.88 25.30
CA LYS A 53 12.74 1.50 24.94
C LYS A 53 12.62 1.29 23.43
N ALA A 54 12.97 0.09 22.99
CA ALA A 54 12.93 -0.31 21.58
C ALA A 54 11.55 -0.13 20.92
N HIS A 55 10.45 -0.29 21.66
CA HIS A 55 9.09 -0.19 21.14
C HIS A 55 8.74 1.21 20.64
N ASN A 56 9.45 2.26 21.08
CA ASN A 56 9.19 3.64 20.68
C ASN A 56 9.38 3.85 19.17
N ALA A 57 10.18 3.03 18.49
CA ALA A 57 10.37 3.13 17.04
C ALA A 57 9.30 2.41 16.21
N ILE A 58 8.27 1.83 16.83
CA ILE A 58 7.15 1.17 16.13
C ILE A 58 5.81 1.55 16.75
N ASP A 59 5.74 2.71 17.40
CA ASP A 59 4.53 3.16 18.11
C ASP A 59 3.56 3.92 17.19
N GLY A 60 3.96 4.19 15.94
CA GLY A 60 3.17 4.92 14.96
C GLY A 60 3.35 6.43 15.00
N ASN A 61 4.36 6.93 15.71
CA ASN A 61 4.61 8.36 15.88
C ASN A 61 6.01 8.76 15.38
N ARG A 62 6.05 9.73 14.45
CA ARG A 62 7.30 10.28 13.90
C ARG A 62 7.83 11.49 14.65
N GLU A 63 7.32 11.80 15.84
CA GLU A 63 7.86 12.89 16.66
C GLU A 63 9.35 12.66 16.89
N SER A 64 10.14 13.65 16.52
CA SER A 64 11.61 13.57 16.48
C SER A 64 12.27 14.50 17.49
N ASP A 65 11.48 15.34 18.15
CA ASP A 65 11.90 16.14 19.29
C ASP A 65 11.91 15.29 20.57
N PHE A 66 13.11 14.99 21.03
CA PHE A 66 13.41 14.21 22.22
C PHE A 66 12.69 14.69 23.49
N PHE A 67 12.33 15.98 23.58
CA PHE A 67 11.66 16.54 24.75
C PHE A 67 10.14 16.38 24.71
N LYS A 68 9.56 15.99 23.57
CA LYS A 68 8.11 15.79 23.41
C LYS A 68 7.72 14.33 23.50
N LEU A 69 8.50 13.44 22.87
CA LEU A 69 8.27 12.01 22.90
C LEU A 69 9.59 11.26 22.82
N PRO A 70 9.77 10.19 23.63
CA PRO A 70 11.04 9.50 23.63
C PRO A 70 11.23 8.64 22.38
N CYS A 71 12.32 8.86 21.63
CA CYS A 71 12.79 7.92 20.61
C CYS A 71 13.41 6.65 21.25
N THR A 72 14.02 5.76 20.48
CA THR A 72 14.85 4.67 21.02
C THR A 72 16.27 5.17 21.35
N HIS A 73 16.97 4.50 22.27
CA HIS A 73 18.37 4.81 22.55
C HIS A 73 19.11 3.62 23.15
N THR A 74 20.21 3.23 22.52
CA THR A 74 21.15 2.25 23.08
C THR A 74 22.18 2.92 23.99
N GLU A 75 22.88 2.14 24.81
CA GLU A 75 24.12 2.60 25.44
C GLU A 75 25.21 2.87 24.39
N TRP A 76 26.29 3.52 24.81
CA TRP A 76 27.51 3.62 24.01
C TRP A 76 28.18 2.25 23.96
N GLU A 77 28.16 1.61 22.80
CA GLU A 77 28.65 0.25 22.66
C GLU A 77 29.28 -0.02 21.28
N THR A 78 29.81 -1.23 21.11
CA THR A 78 30.33 -1.69 19.82
C THR A 78 29.21 -2.40 19.07
N ASN A 79 28.98 -2.01 17.82
CA ASN A 79 27.96 -2.59 16.95
C ASN A 79 26.53 -2.59 17.54
N PRO A 80 25.99 -1.45 18.03
CA PRO A 80 24.63 -1.36 18.55
C PRO A 80 23.61 -1.74 17.46
N TRP A 81 22.55 -2.43 17.85
CA TRP A 81 21.51 -2.88 16.95
C TRP A 81 20.11 -2.72 17.53
N TRP A 82 19.15 -2.53 16.65
CA TRP A 82 17.72 -2.53 16.93
C TRP A 82 17.04 -3.51 15.96
N ARG A 83 16.02 -4.22 16.42
CA ARG A 83 15.27 -5.21 15.62
C ARG A 83 13.79 -5.14 15.90
N VAL A 84 12.98 -5.34 14.86
CA VAL A 84 11.56 -5.74 15.00
C VAL A 84 11.34 -7.17 14.50
N ASP A 85 10.63 -7.96 15.29
CA ASP A 85 10.00 -9.21 14.86
C ASP A 85 8.61 -8.89 14.31
N LEU A 86 8.40 -9.10 13.01
CA LEU A 86 7.13 -8.84 12.32
C LEU A 86 6.05 -9.92 12.59
N LEU A 87 6.39 -10.94 13.39
CA LEU A 87 5.56 -12.10 13.77
C LEU A 87 5.24 -13.08 12.65
N ASP A 88 5.36 -12.66 11.39
CA ASP A 88 5.24 -13.50 10.19
C ASP A 88 6.29 -13.09 9.15
N VAL A 89 6.42 -13.87 8.08
CA VAL A 89 7.36 -13.60 6.98
C VAL A 89 6.71 -12.64 5.99
N TYR A 90 7.41 -11.56 5.65
CA TYR A 90 6.96 -10.56 4.69
C TYR A 90 7.93 -10.42 3.52
N ARG A 91 7.41 -10.12 2.33
CA ARG A 91 8.16 -9.55 1.20
C ARG A 91 8.26 -8.05 1.38
N VAL A 92 9.34 -7.59 2.02
CA VAL A 92 9.55 -6.19 2.38
C VAL A 92 9.93 -5.37 1.15
N THR A 93 9.06 -4.43 0.78
CA THR A 93 9.25 -3.52 -0.35
C THR A 93 10.04 -2.29 0.05
N ALA A 94 9.74 -1.70 1.20
CA ALA A 94 10.38 -0.50 1.68
C ALA A 94 10.46 -0.44 3.21
N VAL A 95 11.46 0.29 3.71
CA VAL A 95 11.60 0.65 5.12
C VAL A 95 11.75 2.16 5.21
N ASN A 96 10.93 2.82 6.04
CA ASN A 96 11.11 4.22 6.39
C ASN A 96 11.78 4.34 7.75
N ILE A 97 12.70 5.29 7.88
CA ILE A 97 13.34 5.62 9.15
C ILE A 97 13.23 7.11 9.40
N THR A 98 12.72 7.47 10.56
CA THR A 98 12.72 8.84 11.09
C THR A 98 13.89 9.01 12.04
N ASN A 99 14.76 9.97 11.73
CA ASN A 99 15.93 10.27 12.53
C ASN A 99 15.61 11.28 13.64
N ARG A 100 16.49 11.37 14.64
CA ARG A 100 16.41 12.33 15.74
C ARG A 100 16.44 13.78 15.23
N GLY A 101 15.61 14.64 15.83
CA GLY A 101 15.37 16.01 15.36
C GLY A 101 16.05 17.12 16.16
N ASP A 102 16.25 16.93 17.46
CA ASP A 102 16.79 17.95 18.37
C ASP A 102 18.32 18.09 18.31
N CYS A 103 19.04 17.00 18.06
CA CYS A 103 20.49 17.00 17.84
C CYS A 103 20.93 15.67 17.21
N CYS A 104 22.24 15.57 16.94
CA CYS A 104 22.91 14.27 16.92
C CYS A 104 22.46 13.32 15.78
N SER A 105 21.87 13.89 14.72
CA SER A 105 21.36 13.15 13.57
C SER A 105 22.44 12.35 12.83
N GLU A 106 23.70 12.79 12.91
CA GLU A 106 24.86 12.16 12.30
C GLU A 106 25.23 10.80 12.91
N THR A 107 24.70 10.47 14.09
CA THR A 107 24.96 9.19 14.77
C THR A 107 24.49 7.99 13.95
N LEU A 108 23.43 8.15 13.16
CA LEU A 108 22.85 7.12 12.29
C LEU A 108 23.64 6.93 10.97
N ASN A 109 24.63 7.77 10.69
CA ASN A 109 25.42 7.66 9.46
C ASN A 109 26.24 6.36 9.45
N GLY A 110 26.13 5.61 8.34
CA GLY A 110 26.76 4.32 8.18
C GLY A 110 25.96 3.14 8.75
N ALA A 111 24.76 3.38 9.28
CA ALA A 111 23.86 2.31 9.70
C ALA A 111 23.46 1.40 8.54
N GLU A 112 23.18 0.14 8.81
CA GLU A 112 22.78 -0.86 7.83
C GLU A 112 21.38 -1.41 8.17
N ILE A 113 20.50 -1.46 7.17
CA ILE A 113 19.21 -2.17 7.28
C ILE A 113 19.40 -3.58 6.74
N ARG A 114 19.01 -4.58 7.51
CA ARG A 114 19.13 -6.01 7.17
C ARG A 114 17.79 -6.70 7.37
N ILE A 115 17.44 -7.59 6.45
CA ILE A 115 16.12 -8.23 6.38
C ILE A 115 16.29 -9.71 6.13
N GLY A 116 15.63 -10.55 6.93
CA GLY A 116 15.63 -11.99 6.71
C GLY A 116 14.90 -12.78 7.79
N ASN A 117 14.99 -14.10 7.71
CA ASN A 117 14.27 -15.03 8.60
C ASN A 117 15.15 -15.61 9.72
N SER A 118 16.47 -15.36 9.71
CA SER A 118 17.37 -15.89 10.73
C SER A 118 17.45 -14.96 11.94
N LEU A 119 17.45 -15.55 13.15
CA LEU A 119 17.73 -14.85 14.40
C LEU A 119 19.19 -15.06 14.87
N GLU A 120 20.00 -15.79 14.10
CA GLU A 120 21.42 -15.96 14.41
C GLU A 120 22.12 -14.60 14.56
N ASN A 121 22.94 -14.46 15.61
CA ASN A 121 23.57 -13.20 15.97
C ASN A 121 22.57 -12.02 15.98
N ASN A 122 21.40 -12.23 16.61
CA ASN A 122 20.30 -11.26 16.67
C ASN A 122 19.71 -10.83 15.32
N GLY A 123 19.97 -11.60 14.26
CA GLY A 123 19.54 -11.28 12.89
C GLY A 123 20.47 -10.32 12.14
N ILE A 124 21.62 -9.98 12.72
CA ILE A 124 22.64 -9.10 12.11
C ILE A 124 23.27 -9.77 10.87
N ASN A 125 23.24 -11.10 10.79
CA ASN A 125 23.79 -11.82 9.65
C ASN A 125 22.84 -11.88 8.45
N ASN A 126 21.60 -11.41 8.59
CA ASN A 126 20.66 -11.38 7.47
C ASN A 126 21.17 -10.50 6.32
N PRO A 127 20.73 -10.77 5.08
CA PRO A 127 21.08 -9.97 3.91
C PRO A 127 20.84 -8.47 4.12
N ARG A 128 21.79 -7.66 3.66
CA ARG A 128 21.73 -6.20 3.76
C ARG A 128 20.84 -5.63 2.67
N CYS A 129 19.79 -4.90 3.07
CA CYS A 129 18.98 -4.10 2.17
C CYS A 129 19.73 -2.85 1.71
N VAL A 130 20.22 -2.03 2.65
CA VAL A 130 20.86 -0.74 2.32
C VAL A 130 21.84 -0.30 3.41
N VAL A 131 22.74 0.62 3.05
CA VAL A 131 23.55 1.40 3.99
C VAL A 131 23.01 2.84 4.01
N ILE A 132 22.68 3.34 5.19
CA ILE A 132 22.17 4.68 5.42
C ILE A 132 23.36 5.65 5.39
N SER A 133 23.45 6.45 4.34
CA SER A 133 24.52 7.44 4.21
C SER A 133 24.30 8.64 5.14
N ASN A 134 23.10 9.20 5.11
CA ASN A 134 22.68 10.34 5.92
C ASN A 134 21.14 10.44 5.93
N ILE A 135 20.58 10.79 7.09
CA ILE A 135 19.18 11.24 7.21
C ILE A 135 19.24 12.55 7.99
N PRO A 136 18.85 13.70 7.41
CA PRO A 136 18.89 14.98 8.12
C PRO A 136 18.04 14.96 9.40
N ALA A 137 18.36 15.85 10.35
CA ALA A 137 17.67 15.94 11.62
C ALA A 137 16.14 16.02 11.45
N GLY A 138 15.43 15.14 12.14
CA GLY A 138 13.96 15.07 12.18
C GLY A 138 13.28 14.64 10.87
N GLN A 139 14.06 14.28 9.85
CA GLN A 139 13.52 13.83 8.57
C GLN A 139 13.25 12.33 8.59
N THR A 140 12.28 11.93 7.76
CA THR A 140 12.03 10.53 7.42
C THR A 140 12.56 10.25 6.02
N ASN A 141 13.47 9.28 5.91
CA ASN A 141 13.91 8.78 4.61
C ASN A 141 13.32 7.40 4.34
N THR A 142 13.03 7.13 3.07
CA THR A 142 12.55 5.84 2.59
C THR A 142 13.65 5.08 1.87
N PHE A 143 13.82 3.81 2.22
CA PHE A 143 14.76 2.89 1.60
C PHE A 143 14.01 1.76 0.89
N GLN A 144 14.32 1.54 -0.38
CA GLN A 144 13.73 0.47 -1.19
C GLN A 144 14.50 -0.84 -0.95
N CYS A 145 13.79 -1.89 -0.53
CA CYS A 145 14.35 -3.20 -0.20
C CYS A 145 13.95 -4.30 -1.19
N ASN A 146 13.37 -3.95 -2.35
CA ASN A 146 13.20 -4.83 -3.51
C ASN A 146 12.53 -6.19 -3.20
N GLU A 147 11.46 -6.19 -2.40
CA GLU A 147 10.71 -7.39 -2.02
C GLU A 147 11.55 -8.46 -1.26
N MET A 148 12.58 -8.02 -0.52
CA MET A 148 13.36 -8.91 0.35
C MET A 148 12.46 -9.65 1.33
N GLU A 149 12.57 -10.97 1.35
CA GLU A 149 11.77 -11.82 2.22
C GLU A 149 12.39 -11.88 3.63
N GLY A 150 11.61 -11.56 4.66
CA GLY A 150 12.07 -11.60 6.04
C GLY A 150 10.97 -11.39 7.08
N ARG A 151 11.10 -12.11 8.19
CA ARG A 151 10.36 -11.89 9.44
C ARG A 151 11.03 -10.85 10.34
N TYR A 152 12.34 -10.71 10.25
CA TYR A 152 13.13 -9.80 11.07
C TYR A 152 13.68 -8.65 10.22
N VAL A 153 13.49 -7.42 10.70
CA VAL A 153 14.15 -6.22 10.19
C VAL A 153 15.09 -5.70 11.27
N VAL A 154 16.37 -5.56 10.94
CA VAL A 154 17.44 -5.17 11.85
C VAL A 154 18.10 -3.90 11.34
N VAL A 155 18.32 -2.93 12.23
CA VAL A 155 19.18 -1.76 11.99
C VAL A 155 20.43 -1.92 12.85
N LEU A 156 21.60 -1.94 12.23
CA LEU A 156 22.90 -2.08 12.88
C LEU A 156 23.77 -0.87 12.56
N ILE A 157 24.52 -0.34 13.54
CA ILE A 157 25.59 0.63 13.26
C ILE A 157 26.95 -0.04 13.51
N PRO A 158 27.73 -0.40 12.47
CA PRO A 158 29.03 -1.01 12.67
C PRO A 158 30.05 0.00 13.25
N GLY A 159 30.91 -0.50 14.15
CA GLY A 159 32.02 0.26 14.74
C GLY A 159 31.97 0.32 16.26
N GLN A 160 33.02 0.91 16.84
CA GLN A 160 33.16 1.13 18.28
C GLN A 160 32.59 2.49 18.68
N ASN A 161 32.19 2.62 19.95
CA ASN A 161 31.66 3.86 20.53
C ASN A 161 30.51 4.45 19.71
N LYS A 162 29.56 3.60 19.33
CA LYS A 162 28.36 3.98 18.58
C LYS A 162 27.15 3.99 19.50
N VAL A 163 26.15 4.79 19.10
CA VAL A 163 24.83 4.86 19.71
C VAL A 163 23.82 4.78 18.59
N LEU A 164 22.77 3.97 18.77
CA LEU A 164 21.67 3.85 17.83
C LEU A 164 20.41 4.49 18.44
N THR A 165 19.86 5.46 17.71
CA THR A 165 18.57 6.11 18.00
C THR A 165 17.71 6.08 16.75
N LEU A 166 16.47 5.63 16.92
CA LEU A 166 15.42 5.63 15.91
C LEU A 166 14.19 6.27 16.53
N CYS A 167 13.62 7.29 15.88
CA CYS A 167 12.38 7.91 16.37
C CYS A 167 11.15 7.22 15.79
N GLU A 168 11.24 6.69 14.57
CA GLU A 168 10.22 5.79 14.01
C GLU A 168 10.84 4.91 12.93
N LEU A 169 10.40 3.66 12.85
CA LEU A 169 10.73 2.71 11.81
C LEU A 169 9.45 2.07 11.27
N GLU A 170 9.19 2.27 9.98
CA GLU A 170 8.02 1.73 9.32
C GLU A 170 8.46 0.67 8.31
N VAL A 171 7.86 -0.51 8.36
CA VAL A 171 8.13 -1.59 7.42
C VAL A 171 6.93 -1.76 6.50
N TYR A 172 7.18 -1.78 5.20
CA TYR A 172 6.16 -1.93 4.18
C TYR A 172 6.43 -3.18 3.36
N GLY A 173 5.45 -4.06 3.25
CA GLY A 173 5.58 -5.33 2.55
C GLY A 173 4.27 -6.11 2.58
N THR A 174 4.27 -7.24 1.90
CA THR A 174 3.12 -8.16 1.84
C THR A 174 3.50 -9.48 2.51
N PRO A 175 2.55 -10.22 3.10
CA PRO A 175 2.84 -11.55 3.63
C PRO A 175 3.47 -12.43 2.54
N ALA A 176 4.54 -13.15 2.88
CA ALA A 176 5.10 -14.17 2.00
C ALA A 176 4.18 -15.41 2.14
N ASP A 177 3.38 -15.69 1.11
CA ASP A 177 2.43 -16.81 1.10
C ASP A 177 3.04 -18.06 1.76
N SER A 178 2.39 -18.56 2.80
CA SER A 178 2.70 -19.86 3.38
C SER A 178 2.31 -20.90 2.36
N THR A 179 3.25 -21.31 1.50
CA THR A 179 3.07 -22.53 0.71
C THR A 179 2.83 -23.65 1.71
N THR A 180 1.58 -24.08 1.79
CA THR A 180 1.16 -25.27 2.51
C THR A 180 2.04 -26.41 2.02
N THR A 181 2.89 -26.89 2.91
CA THR A 181 3.73 -28.06 2.73
C THR A 181 2.83 -29.23 2.36
N THR A 182 2.68 -29.49 1.06
CA THR A 182 2.21 -30.79 0.59
C THR A 182 3.37 -31.73 0.80
N ASN A 183 3.30 -32.48 1.91
CA ASN A 183 4.16 -33.62 2.17
C ASN A 183 4.24 -34.48 0.91
N SER A 184 5.40 -34.50 0.26
CA SER A 184 5.76 -35.53 -0.69
C SER A 184 7.14 -36.03 -0.34
N THR A 185 7.12 -37.21 0.28
CA THR A 185 8.24 -38.05 0.64
C THR A 185 9.13 -38.33 -0.59
N THR A 186 10.44 -38.08 -0.45
CA THR A 186 11.55 -38.63 -1.26
C THR A 186 11.49 -40.18 -1.23
N THR A 187 11.90 -41.02 -2.18
CA THR A 187 12.93 -41.05 -3.25
C THR A 187 12.62 -42.34 -4.07
N SER A 188 12.77 -42.47 -5.40
CA SER A 188 14.05 -42.82 -6.06
C SER A 188 13.86 -43.04 -7.59
N THR A 189 14.58 -42.21 -8.37
CA THR A 189 15.50 -42.49 -9.51
C THR A 189 15.15 -43.42 -10.71
N PRO A 190 15.84 -43.32 -11.87
CA PRO A 190 15.19 -43.03 -13.16
C PRO A 190 15.45 -44.09 -14.26
N THR A 191 14.61 -44.10 -15.30
CA THR A 191 15.03 -44.65 -16.60
C THR A 191 14.29 -43.97 -17.75
N ALA A 192 15.04 -43.35 -18.65
CA ALA A 192 14.59 -42.98 -20.01
C ALA A 192 14.87 -44.18 -20.96
N PRO A 193 14.18 -44.29 -22.11
CA PRO A 193 14.71 -43.59 -23.30
C PRO A 193 13.68 -43.08 -24.34
N SER A 194 14.13 -42.04 -25.05
CA SER A 194 14.01 -41.78 -26.50
C SER A 194 12.72 -41.22 -27.14
N PRO A 195 12.88 -40.53 -28.31
CA PRO A 195 12.06 -39.39 -28.68
C PRO A 195 11.07 -39.69 -29.81
N SER A 196 9.92 -39.03 -29.76
CA SER A 196 9.02 -38.89 -30.92
C SER A 196 8.61 -37.43 -31.10
N THR A 197 8.91 -36.92 -32.28
CA THR A 197 8.66 -35.59 -32.87
C THR A 197 7.17 -35.18 -32.84
N PRO A 198 6.85 -33.87 -33.00
CA PRO A 198 5.62 -33.26 -32.54
C PRO A 198 4.48 -33.38 -33.56
N THR A 199 3.28 -33.69 -33.07
CA THR A 199 2.03 -33.46 -33.80
C THR A 199 1.40 -32.15 -33.33
N LEU A 200 1.33 -31.20 -34.27
CA LEU A 200 0.48 -30.01 -34.17
C LEU A 200 -0.98 -30.44 -33.96
N ILE A 201 -1.59 -30.02 -32.86
CA ILE A 201 -3.04 -29.87 -32.78
C ILE A 201 -3.30 -28.40 -32.43
N SER A 202 -3.63 -27.66 -33.49
CA SER A 202 -4.21 -26.33 -33.41
C SER A 202 -5.64 -26.45 -32.87
N ASN A 203 -5.92 -25.66 -31.84
CA ASN A 203 -7.22 -25.04 -31.47
C ASN A 203 -7.57 -25.21 -30.00
N THR A 204 -7.16 -24.23 -29.20
CA THR A 204 -8.02 -23.67 -28.16
C THR A 204 -7.97 -22.16 -28.33
N LEU A 205 -9.12 -21.58 -28.67
CA LEU A 205 -9.34 -20.14 -28.70
C LEU A 205 -8.74 -19.51 -27.45
N LEU A 206 -7.94 -18.46 -27.62
CA LEU A 206 -7.69 -17.52 -26.52
C LEU A 206 -9.06 -17.05 -25.99
N PRO A 207 -9.26 -16.93 -24.67
CA PRO A 207 -10.35 -16.13 -24.16
C PRO A 207 -10.15 -14.71 -24.67
N SER A 208 -11.12 -14.25 -25.45
CA SER A 208 -11.24 -12.86 -25.86
C SER A 208 -11.03 -11.96 -24.65
N THR A 209 -10.06 -11.06 -24.73
CA THR A 209 -9.95 -9.91 -23.84
C THR A 209 -11.29 -9.18 -23.87
N SER A 210 -12.10 -9.34 -22.83
CA SER A 210 -13.36 -8.59 -22.70
C SER A 210 -12.99 -7.13 -22.48
N THR A 211 -12.99 -6.34 -23.55
CA THR A 211 -13.09 -4.89 -23.44
C THR A 211 -14.32 -4.59 -22.58
N PRO A 212 -14.19 -3.84 -21.47
CA PRO A 212 -15.35 -3.48 -20.67
C PRO A 212 -16.34 -2.69 -21.52
N PRO A 213 -17.65 -2.80 -21.24
CA PRO A 213 -18.64 -1.98 -21.91
C PRO A 213 -18.28 -0.48 -21.75
N PRO A 214 -18.48 0.34 -22.80
CA PRO A 214 -18.13 1.74 -22.75
C PRO A 214 -18.92 2.47 -21.64
N PRO A 215 -18.33 3.49 -21.01
CA PRO A 215 -19.02 4.28 -20.00
C PRO A 215 -20.25 4.99 -20.56
N SER A 216 -21.29 5.04 -19.73
CA SER A 216 -22.57 5.66 -20.08
C SER A 216 -22.51 7.19 -20.22
N THR A 217 -21.59 7.88 -19.52
CA THR A 217 -21.43 9.34 -19.61
C THR A 217 -20.00 9.74 -19.21
N SER A 218 -19.40 10.70 -19.91
CA SER A 218 -18.09 11.26 -19.55
C SER A 218 -18.08 12.77 -19.75
N VAL A 219 -17.42 13.51 -18.86
CA VAL A 219 -17.19 14.95 -19.04
C VAL A 219 -15.72 15.28 -18.84
N THR A 220 -15.21 16.26 -19.60
CA THR A 220 -13.82 16.71 -19.55
C THR A 220 -13.74 18.03 -18.81
N PHE A 221 -12.96 18.08 -17.73
CA PHE A 221 -12.78 19.30 -16.94
C PHE A 221 -11.31 19.50 -16.56
N LEU A 222 -10.83 20.75 -16.63
CA LEU A 222 -9.54 21.21 -16.09
C LEU A 222 -8.38 20.19 -16.21
N ARG A 223 -8.19 19.67 -17.42
CA ARG A 223 -7.11 18.74 -17.82
C ARG A 223 -7.30 17.24 -17.49
N ARG A 224 -8.40 16.78 -16.89
CA ARG A 224 -8.71 15.33 -16.76
C ARG A 224 -10.16 15.02 -17.15
N LYS A 225 -10.38 13.95 -17.89
CA LYS A 225 -11.72 13.49 -18.28
C LYS A 225 -12.22 12.50 -17.23
N VAL A 226 -13.37 12.78 -16.61
CA VAL A 226 -14.00 11.94 -15.59
C VAL A 226 -15.22 11.24 -16.18
N MET A 227 -15.50 10.04 -15.68
CA MET A 227 -16.59 9.21 -16.17
C MET A 227 -17.32 8.50 -15.04
N VAL A 228 -18.62 8.28 -15.26
CA VAL A 228 -19.47 7.51 -14.36
C VAL A 228 -19.50 6.06 -14.83
N VAL A 229 -19.09 5.15 -13.96
CA VAL A 229 -19.16 3.70 -14.20
C VAL A 229 -20.41 3.15 -13.50
N ARG A 230 -21.28 2.49 -14.28
CA ARG A 230 -22.56 1.95 -13.83
C ARG A 230 -22.52 0.53 -13.26
N GLU A 231 -21.35 -0.10 -13.30
CA GLU A 231 -21.10 -1.31 -12.54
C GLU A 231 -21.23 -1.03 -11.05
N LYS A 232 -21.71 -2.01 -10.29
CA LYS A 232 -21.82 -1.93 -8.83
C LYS A 232 -20.77 -2.84 -8.24
N LEU A 233 -19.69 -2.25 -7.76
CA LEU A 233 -18.55 -2.97 -7.21
C LEU A 233 -18.29 -2.50 -5.79
N CYS A 234 -17.67 -3.34 -4.98
CA CYS A 234 -17.06 -2.88 -3.74
C CYS A 234 -15.89 -1.95 -3.99
N TRP A 235 -15.48 -1.22 -2.95
CA TRP A 235 -14.55 -0.11 -3.09
C TRP A 235 -13.22 -0.55 -3.74
N SER A 236 -12.73 -1.73 -3.37
CA SER A 236 -11.50 -2.30 -3.90
C SER A 236 -11.61 -2.68 -5.38
N ASP A 237 -12.65 -3.43 -5.74
CA ASP A 237 -12.92 -3.83 -7.11
C ASP A 237 -13.16 -2.60 -8.00
N ALA A 238 -13.82 -1.56 -7.49
CA ALA A 238 -14.01 -0.28 -8.18
C ALA A 238 -12.67 0.45 -8.44
N LEU A 239 -11.79 0.51 -7.44
CA LEU A 239 -10.45 1.10 -7.58
C LEU A 239 -9.64 0.39 -8.67
N PHE A 240 -9.60 -0.94 -8.63
CA PHE A 240 -8.88 -1.73 -9.61
C PHE A 240 -9.52 -1.66 -10.99
N TYR A 241 -10.85 -1.67 -11.08
CA TYR A 241 -11.55 -1.49 -12.33
C TYR A 241 -11.15 -0.18 -13.02
N CYS A 242 -11.09 0.93 -12.27
CA CYS A 242 -10.63 2.19 -12.83
C CYS A 242 -9.17 2.15 -13.32
N ARG A 243 -8.29 1.41 -12.65
CA ARG A 243 -6.87 1.33 -13.02
C ARG A 243 -6.61 0.41 -14.21
N ASP A 244 -7.34 -0.69 -14.28
CA ASP A 244 -7.23 -1.68 -15.35
C ASP A 244 -7.84 -1.16 -16.66
N HIS A 245 -8.96 -0.43 -16.56
CA HIS A 245 -9.73 -0.03 -17.72
C HIS A 245 -9.60 1.45 -18.06
N TYR A 246 -9.26 2.28 -17.08
CA TYR A 246 -9.16 3.73 -17.23
C TYR A 246 -7.84 4.23 -16.64
N TRP A 247 -7.83 5.32 -15.86
CA TRP A 247 -6.64 5.86 -15.21
C TRP A 247 -6.58 5.52 -13.72
N ASP A 248 -7.52 6.03 -12.93
CA ASP A 248 -7.62 5.76 -11.49
C ASP A 248 -9.02 6.14 -10.97
N LEU A 249 -9.38 5.71 -9.77
CA LEU A 249 -10.59 6.16 -9.08
C LEU A 249 -10.42 7.65 -8.71
N VAL A 250 -11.52 8.40 -8.69
CA VAL A 250 -11.45 9.87 -8.60
C VAL A 250 -11.12 10.35 -7.18
N SER A 251 -10.20 11.31 -7.11
CA SER A 251 -9.94 12.15 -5.93
C SER A 251 -10.53 13.55 -6.11
N VAL A 252 -10.81 14.26 -5.02
CA VAL A 252 -11.36 15.63 -5.07
C VAL A 252 -10.46 16.57 -4.28
N ARG A 253 -9.79 17.50 -4.98
CA ARG A 253 -8.68 18.30 -4.41
C ARG A 253 -9.06 19.73 -4.09
N ASN A 254 -10.19 20.21 -4.61
CA ASN A 254 -10.70 21.55 -4.40
C ASN A 254 -12.20 21.64 -4.70
N GLU A 255 -12.82 22.75 -4.32
CA GLU A 255 -14.24 23.01 -4.51
C GLU A 255 -14.67 23.03 -5.98
N THR A 256 -13.78 23.44 -6.90
CA THR A 256 -14.10 23.45 -8.34
C THR A 256 -14.26 22.03 -8.87
N GLU A 257 -13.36 21.11 -8.50
CA GLU A 257 -13.48 19.70 -8.84
C GLU A 257 -14.76 19.08 -8.27
N GLN A 258 -15.09 19.38 -7.01
CA GLN A 258 -16.32 18.92 -6.37
C GLN A 258 -17.55 19.35 -7.19
N ARG A 259 -17.74 20.65 -7.45
CA ARG A 259 -18.91 21.17 -8.19
C ARG A 259 -19.08 20.56 -9.59
N GLU A 260 -17.99 20.25 -10.28
CA GLU A 260 -18.08 19.61 -11.60
C GLU A 260 -18.50 18.14 -11.52
N LEU A 261 -18.08 17.41 -10.48
CA LEU A 261 -18.59 16.06 -10.23
C LEU A 261 -20.09 16.07 -9.92
N GLU A 262 -20.57 17.06 -9.17
CA GLU A 262 -21.99 17.21 -8.85
C GLU A 262 -22.84 17.38 -10.11
N LYS A 263 -22.40 18.22 -11.06
CA LYS A 263 -23.06 18.39 -12.36
C LYS A 263 -23.07 17.08 -13.16
N LEU A 264 -21.91 16.42 -13.28
CA LEU A 264 -21.78 15.15 -14.00
C LEU A 264 -22.72 14.07 -13.43
N VAL A 265 -22.80 13.95 -12.11
CA VAL A 265 -23.65 12.97 -11.43
C VAL A 265 -25.13 13.32 -11.62
N ASN A 266 -25.50 14.59 -11.52
CA ASN A 266 -26.88 15.05 -11.78
C ASN A 266 -27.33 14.73 -13.20
N ASP A 267 -26.51 15.05 -14.21
CA ASP A 267 -26.82 14.74 -15.61
C ASP A 267 -26.94 13.23 -15.83
N SER A 268 -26.09 12.45 -15.16
CA SER A 268 -26.08 10.98 -15.28
C SER A 268 -27.28 10.31 -14.59
N ASN A 269 -27.88 10.93 -13.58
CA ASN A 269 -29.09 10.43 -12.91
C ASN A 269 -30.34 10.45 -13.82
N LEU A 270 -30.32 11.21 -14.93
CA LEU A 270 -31.47 11.37 -15.82
C LEU A 270 -31.78 10.14 -16.70
N ILE A 271 -30.81 9.26 -16.93
CA ILE A 271 -30.94 8.12 -17.86
C ILE A 271 -31.35 6.84 -17.11
N THR A 272 -30.56 6.48 -16.10
CA THR A 272 -30.86 5.39 -15.16
C THR A 272 -30.36 5.78 -13.78
N PRO A 273 -31.11 5.50 -12.70
CA PRO A 273 -30.75 5.94 -11.36
C PRO A 273 -29.45 5.29 -10.90
N LEU A 274 -28.52 6.12 -10.43
CA LEU A 274 -27.29 5.66 -9.77
C LEU A 274 -27.61 5.16 -8.36
N THR A 275 -26.69 4.39 -7.79
CA THR A 275 -26.73 4.09 -6.37
C THR A 275 -26.73 5.37 -5.53
N SER A 276 -27.29 5.31 -4.32
CA SER A 276 -27.35 6.44 -3.39
C SER A 276 -25.97 7.02 -3.04
N HIS A 277 -24.93 6.22 -3.23
CA HIS A 277 -23.54 6.55 -2.99
C HIS A 277 -22.71 6.20 -4.23
N LEU A 278 -21.58 6.90 -4.39
CA LEU A 278 -20.62 6.71 -5.46
C LEU A 278 -19.22 6.58 -4.87
N TRP A 279 -18.48 5.52 -5.21
CA TRP A 279 -17.12 5.38 -4.68
C TRP A 279 -16.17 6.45 -5.20
N LEU A 280 -15.36 6.98 -4.27
CA LEU A 280 -14.21 7.84 -4.54
C LEU A 280 -12.94 7.11 -4.11
N SER A 281 -11.76 7.61 -4.50
CA SER A 281 -10.46 7.04 -4.09
C SER A 281 -10.10 7.32 -2.63
N LEU A 282 -11.07 7.67 -1.79
CA LEU A 282 -10.90 8.09 -0.42
C LEU A 282 -10.85 6.87 0.50
N SER A 283 -9.82 6.78 1.33
CA SER A 283 -9.67 5.70 2.30
C SER A 283 -9.06 6.19 3.62
N ARG A 284 -9.36 5.50 4.71
CA ARG A 284 -8.76 5.72 6.03
C ARG A 284 -7.85 4.56 6.38
N TYR A 285 -6.73 4.88 7.04
CA TYR A 285 -5.89 3.84 7.61
C TYR A 285 -6.65 3.08 8.71
N ILE A 286 -6.72 1.75 8.64
CA ILE A 286 -7.56 0.93 9.55
C ILE A 286 -7.24 1.21 11.02
N MET A 287 -5.95 1.37 11.36
CA MET A 287 -5.51 1.53 12.75
C MET A 287 -5.41 3.00 13.21
N GLY A 288 -5.69 3.96 12.33
CA GLY A 288 -5.57 5.40 12.61
C GLY A 288 -6.73 6.25 12.11
N ASP A 289 -6.73 7.53 12.45
CA ASP A 289 -7.78 8.48 12.06
C ASP A 289 -7.53 9.16 10.71
N THR A 290 -6.38 8.88 10.09
CA THR A 290 -5.92 9.60 8.89
C THR A 290 -6.60 9.09 7.63
N TRP A 291 -7.32 9.99 6.96
CA TRP A 291 -7.88 9.80 5.63
C TRP A 291 -6.92 10.29 4.55
N TYR A 292 -6.89 9.60 3.41
CA TYR A 292 -6.03 9.91 2.27
C TYR A 292 -6.66 9.47 0.95
N TRP A 293 -6.17 10.04 -0.15
CA TRP A 293 -6.52 9.63 -1.51
C TRP A 293 -5.57 8.54 -2.00
N MET A 294 -6.10 7.45 -2.54
CA MET A 294 -5.31 6.37 -3.16
C MET A 294 -4.55 6.80 -4.42
N THR A 295 -4.93 7.95 -5.00
CA THR A 295 -4.21 8.60 -6.09
C THR A 295 -2.90 9.25 -5.64
N GLY A 296 -2.71 9.44 -4.32
CA GLY A 296 -1.56 10.15 -3.73
C GLY A 296 -1.73 11.67 -3.66
N ASP A 297 -2.89 12.20 -4.04
CA ASP A 297 -3.18 13.63 -3.96
C ASP A 297 -3.26 14.13 -2.51
N ARG A 298 -2.94 15.41 -2.29
CA ARG A 298 -2.98 16.03 -0.95
C ARG A 298 -4.43 16.25 -0.48
N MET A 299 -4.71 15.95 0.79
CA MET A 299 -6.01 16.15 1.46
C MET A 299 -6.19 17.58 1.98
N ASN A 300 -6.07 18.59 1.11
CA ASN A 300 -6.19 20.00 1.49
C ASN A 300 -7.62 20.55 1.42
N TYR A 301 -8.55 19.78 0.85
CA TYR A 301 -9.96 20.09 0.71
C TYR A 301 -10.78 18.96 1.33
N ASN A 302 -11.92 19.32 1.92
CA ASN A 302 -12.81 18.34 2.51
C ASN A 302 -14.27 18.75 2.27
N HIS A 303 -15.13 17.74 2.11
CA HIS A 303 -16.56 17.94 1.88
C HIS A 303 -17.39 16.90 2.64
N TRP A 304 -16.96 16.59 3.86
CA TRP A 304 -17.60 15.57 4.71
C TRP A 304 -18.99 16.00 5.19
N VAL A 305 -19.87 15.03 5.43
CA VAL A 305 -21.25 15.29 5.91
C VAL A 305 -21.32 16.14 7.18
N ASN A 306 -20.35 15.98 8.08
CA ASN A 306 -20.27 16.74 9.34
C ASN A 306 -19.19 17.85 9.30
N GLY A 307 -18.67 18.18 8.13
CA GLY A 307 -17.57 19.14 7.95
C GLY A 307 -16.20 18.65 8.45
N VAL A 308 -16.12 17.45 9.01
CA VAL A 308 -14.87 16.84 9.49
C VAL A 308 -14.79 15.36 9.10
N PRO A 309 -13.58 14.83 8.82
CA PRO A 309 -13.39 13.40 8.60
C PRO A 309 -13.78 12.59 9.83
N PRO A 310 -14.47 11.45 9.67
CA PRO A 310 -14.88 10.64 10.81
C PRO A 310 -13.68 9.88 11.41
N ARG A 311 -13.72 9.69 12.74
CA ARG A 311 -12.69 8.98 13.51
C ARG A 311 -12.82 7.46 13.37
N LYS A 312 -11.74 6.73 13.65
CA LYS A 312 -11.67 5.28 13.49
C LYS A 312 -12.67 4.51 14.32
N ASP A 313 -12.96 5.00 15.51
CA ASP A 313 -13.79 4.32 16.51
C ASP A 313 -15.26 4.17 16.03
N PHE A 314 -15.64 4.92 15.00
CA PHE A 314 -17.02 5.04 14.53
C PHE A 314 -17.16 5.09 13.00
N SER A 315 -16.15 4.66 12.23
CA SER A 315 -16.23 4.74 10.76
C SER A 315 -15.60 3.56 10.04
N ASN A 316 -16.16 3.22 8.89
CA ASN A 316 -15.53 2.31 7.95
C ASN A 316 -14.40 3.01 7.17
N PRO A 317 -13.38 2.27 6.71
CA PRO A 317 -12.18 2.87 6.12
C PRO A 317 -12.33 3.23 4.63
N CYS A 318 -13.53 3.13 4.05
CA CYS A 318 -13.79 3.42 2.64
C CYS A 318 -14.71 4.64 2.50
N GLY A 319 -14.33 5.57 1.62
CA GLY A 319 -15.05 6.82 1.42
C GLY A 319 -15.84 6.84 0.11
N ALA A 320 -17.08 7.28 0.20
CA ALA A 320 -17.98 7.49 -0.91
C ALA A 320 -18.51 8.94 -0.92
N MET A 321 -19.10 9.33 -2.03
CA MET A 321 -19.89 10.56 -2.16
C MET A 321 -21.37 10.22 -2.26
N THR A 322 -22.23 11.00 -1.61
CA THR A 322 -23.68 10.90 -1.85
C THR A 322 -24.03 11.37 -3.28
N ASN A 323 -25.09 10.83 -3.87
CA ASN A 323 -25.41 11.06 -5.28
C ASN A 323 -26.30 12.29 -5.58
N GLY A 324 -26.57 13.17 -4.61
CA GLY A 324 -27.50 14.29 -4.78
C GLY A 324 -28.95 13.98 -4.37
N ALA A 325 -29.35 12.70 -4.36
CA ALA A 325 -30.73 12.33 -4.13
C ALA A 325 -31.17 12.52 -2.67
N ASN A 326 -32.46 12.78 -2.45
CA ASN A 326 -33.07 12.94 -1.13
C ASN A 326 -32.41 14.00 -0.23
N GLY A 327 -31.84 15.06 -0.83
CA GLY A 327 -31.17 16.14 -0.10
C GLY A 327 -29.72 15.83 0.31
N GLY A 328 -29.13 14.73 -0.19
CA GLY A 328 -27.71 14.46 -0.02
C GLY A 328 -26.89 15.43 -0.86
N ASN A 329 -26.34 16.49 -0.27
CA ASN A 329 -25.61 17.58 -0.95
C ASN A 329 -24.21 17.16 -1.48
N PHE A 330 -24.10 15.98 -2.11
CA PHE A 330 -22.86 15.39 -2.63
C PHE A 330 -21.73 15.29 -1.60
N LEU A 331 -22.12 15.17 -0.33
CA LEU A 331 -21.21 15.10 0.80
C LEU A 331 -20.48 13.76 0.82
N TRP A 332 -19.23 13.79 1.30
CA TRP A 332 -18.41 12.61 1.52
C TRP A 332 -18.85 11.91 2.80
N VAL A 333 -18.94 10.59 2.72
CA VAL A 333 -19.36 9.72 3.82
C VAL A 333 -18.48 8.47 3.86
N GLU A 334 -18.32 7.92 5.05
CA GLU A 334 -17.75 6.59 5.23
C GLU A 334 -18.79 5.53 4.88
N ARG A 335 -18.35 4.40 4.31
CA ARG A 335 -19.19 3.25 3.96
C ARG A 335 -18.43 1.96 4.17
N LEU A 336 -19.16 0.87 4.41
CA LEU A 336 -18.59 -0.48 4.45
C LEU A 336 -17.90 -0.75 3.11
N CYS A 337 -16.63 -1.14 3.14
CA CYS A 337 -15.85 -1.36 1.93
C CYS A 337 -16.47 -2.43 1.01
N ASP A 338 -17.22 -3.38 1.59
CA ASP A 338 -17.95 -4.44 0.92
C ASP A 338 -19.26 -3.97 0.23
N ASP A 339 -19.71 -2.74 0.50
CA ASP A 339 -20.90 -2.20 -0.15
C ASP A 339 -20.69 -2.05 -1.67
N HIS A 340 -21.68 -2.41 -2.47
CA HIS A 340 -21.56 -2.36 -3.93
C HIS A 340 -22.18 -1.07 -4.49
N TYR A 341 -21.33 -0.14 -4.91
CA TYR A 341 -21.73 1.15 -5.47
C TYR A 341 -21.23 1.37 -6.88
N ASN A 342 -21.93 2.25 -7.58
CA ASN A 342 -21.39 2.92 -8.76
C ASN A 342 -20.18 3.78 -8.36
N PHE A 343 -19.36 4.15 -9.33
CA PHE A 343 -18.09 4.80 -9.02
C PHE A 343 -17.60 5.70 -10.15
N LEU A 344 -16.67 6.58 -9.81
CA LEU A 344 -16.17 7.63 -10.69
C LEU A 344 -14.70 7.37 -11.03
N CYS A 345 -14.37 7.24 -12.31
CA CYS A 345 -12.98 7.06 -12.76
C CYS A 345 -12.45 8.31 -13.48
N TYR A 346 -11.16 8.56 -13.35
CA TYR A 346 -10.42 9.32 -14.35
C TYR A 346 -10.23 8.44 -15.59
N SER A 347 -10.46 8.99 -16.78
CA SER A 347 -10.30 8.32 -18.08
C SER A 347 -8.97 8.63 -18.77
N GLY A 348 -8.14 9.49 -18.17
CA GLY A 348 -6.82 9.85 -18.71
C GLY A 348 -5.99 10.74 -17.78
N PRO A 349 -4.70 10.93 -18.08
CA PRO A 349 -3.79 11.77 -17.30
C PRO A 349 -4.16 13.25 -17.37
N GLU A 350 -3.55 14.04 -16.47
CA GLU A 350 -3.43 15.49 -16.64
C GLU A 350 -2.68 15.81 -17.95
N ALA A 351 -3.14 16.82 -18.71
CA ALA A 351 -2.46 17.26 -19.92
C ALA A 351 -0.95 17.53 -19.68
N GLY A 352 -0.08 16.82 -20.40
CA GLY A 352 1.38 16.88 -20.24
C GLY A 352 1.99 15.80 -19.34
N VAL A 353 1.17 14.91 -18.76
CA VAL A 353 1.64 13.76 -17.96
C VAL A 353 1.50 12.48 -18.79
N ASN A 354 2.61 11.80 -19.05
CA ASN A 354 2.59 10.50 -19.72
C ASN A 354 2.18 9.39 -18.74
N ARG A 355 1.32 8.47 -19.20
CA ARG A 355 1.12 7.20 -18.50
C ARG A 355 2.43 6.43 -18.56
N VAL A 356 3.11 6.29 -17.43
CA VAL A 356 4.24 5.35 -17.35
C VAL A 356 3.63 3.96 -17.22
N TYR A 357 3.44 3.30 -18.36
CA TYR A 357 3.14 1.88 -18.40
C TYR A 357 4.43 1.11 -18.13
N PHE A 358 4.55 0.50 -16.95
CA PHE A 358 5.66 -0.41 -16.65
C PHE A 358 5.41 -1.77 -17.28
N TYR A 359 5.60 -1.87 -18.61
CA TYR A 359 5.61 -3.16 -19.29
C TYR A 359 6.72 -4.04 -18.69
N SER A 360 6.34 -5.20 -18.17
CA SER A 360 7.30 -6.25 -17.81
C SER A 360 7.73 -6.90 -19.12
N SER A 361 8.98 -6.73 -19.51
CA SER A 361 9.62 -7.41 -20.65
C SER A 361 9.90 -8.90 -20.36
N ARG A 362 9.00 -9.59 -19.66
CA ARG A 362 9.06 -11.05 -19.52
C ARG A 362 7.70 -11.66 -19.85
N ARG A 363 7.43 -11.78 -21.15
CA ARG A 363 6.66 -12.90 -21.71
C ARG A 363 7.69 -13.92 -22.24
N PRO A 364 7.49 -15.23 -22.04
CA PRO A 364 7.75 -16.19 -23.09
C PRO A 364 6.75 -15.99 -24.23
#